data_AF-I0EPD6-F1
#
_entry.id   AF-I0EPD6-F1
#
_cell.length_a   1.000
_cell.length_b   1.000
_cell.length_c   1.000
_cell.angle_alpha   90.00
_cell.angle_beta   90.00
_cell.angle_gamma   90.00
#
_symmetry.space_group_name_H-M   'P 1'
#
loop_
_entity.id
_entity.type
_entity.pdbx_description
1 polymer ?
#
loop_
_entity_poly.entity_id
_entity_poly.type
_entity_poly.pdbx_seq_one_letter_code
_entity_poly.pdbx_strand_id
1 'polypeptide(L)'
;MYILDIGANIGNHSLYFALECQATKILAFEPIFSTFEILEKNIALNHLQNIVTPLNVGLSNKSINAKIFHNSHYNDNIAFHADNIGGTALTQDEKGAFKLIALDSINLKDYGFERLDFVKIDVENHEIEMLEGALETLKKYRPIIFIETFENNKNRVFSILENLGYLHKKPFRDNNYLFTPKE
;
A
#
# COMPACT_ATOMS: atom_id res chain seq x y z
N MET A 1 -0.56 -18.31 -0.04
CA MET A 1 0.16 -17.19 0.62
C MET A 1 -0.83 -16.16 1.15
N TYR A 2 -0.50 -15.48 2.24
CA TYR A 2 -1.27 -14.38 2.82
C TYR A 2 -0.59 -13.05 2.50
N ILE A 3 -1.32 -12.14 1.88
CA ILE A 3 -0.73 -10.95 1.24
C ILE A 3 -1.46 -9.69 1.67
N LEU A 4 -0.70 -8.62 1.93
CA LEU A 4 -1.25 -7.26 1.92
C LEU A 4 -0.84 -6.57 0.62
N ASP A 5 -1.81 -5.98 -0.09
CA ASP A 5 -1.60 -5.13 -1.26
C ASP A 5 -1.90 -3.68 -0.86
N ILE A 6 -0.86 -2.90 -0.57
CA ILE A 6 -0.98 -1.54 -0.06
C ILE A 6 -0.77 -0.55 -1.21
N GLY A 7 -1.82 0.25 -1.46
CA GLY A 7 -1.97 1.03 -2.70
C GLY A 7 -2.37 0.12 -3.86
N ALA A 8 -3.51 -0.53 -3.72
CA ALA A 8 -3.99 -1.53 -4.67
C ALA A 8 -4.47 -0.91 -6.00
N ASN A 9 -4.77 0.39 -6.03
CA ASN A 9 -5.28 1.12 -7.18
C ASN A 9 -6.49 0.39 -7.79
N ILE A 10 -6.47 0.06 -9.08
CA ILE A 10 -7.52 -0.69 -9.76
C ILE A 10 -7.42 -2.22 -9.58
N GLY A 11 -6.49 -2.72 -8.77
CA GLY A 11 -6.35 -4.13 -8.43
C GLY A 11 -5.45 -4.97 -9.31
N ASN A 12 -4.60 -4.37 -10.15
CA ASN A 12 -3.69 -5.11 -11.04
C ASN A 12 -2.86 -6.18 -10.27
N HIS A 13 -2.24 -5.78 -9.15
CA HIS A 13 -1.44 -6.67 -8.32
C HIS A 13 -2.31 -7.68 -7.55
N SER A 14 -3.36 -7.21 -6.89
CA SER A 14 -4.34 -8.09 -6.21
C SER A 14 -4.86 -9.22 -7.10
N LEU A 15 -5.25 -8.92 -8.35
CA LEU A 15 -5.72 -9.93 -9.31
C LEU A 15 -4.60 -10.89 -9.72
N TYR A 16 -3.41 -10.36 -10.04
CA TYR A 16 -2.25 -11.19 -10.38
C TYR A 16 -1.87 -12.14 -9.24
N PHE A 17 -1.83 -11.64 -8.00
CA PHE A 17 -1.53 -12.46 -6.83
C PHE A 17 -2.57 -13.56 -6.61
N ALA A 18 -3.85 -13.27 -6.83
CA ALA A 18 -4.91 -14.25 -6.69
C ALA A 18 -4.86 -15.33 -7.78
N LEU A 19 -4.71 -14.93 -9.04
CA LEU A 19 -4.85 -15.82 -10.21
C LEU A 19 -3.56 -16.58 -10.52
N GLU A 20 -2.42 -15.89 -10.51
CA GLU A 20 -1.13 -16.45 -10.97
C GLU A 20 -0.26 -16.95 -9.83
N CYS A 21 -0.32 -16.28 -8.67
CA CYS A 21 0.50 -16.65 -7.51
C CYS A 21 -0.24 -17.56 -6.51
N GLN A 22 -1.49 -17.93 -6.80
CA GLN A 22 -2.32 -18.78 -5.94
C GLN A 22 -2.35 -18.28 -4.49
N ALA A 23 -2.51 -16.95 -4.32
CA ALA A 23 -2.69 -16.38 -3.00
C ALA A 23 -3.94 -16.99 -2.33
N THR A 24 -3.80 -17.28 -1.05
CA THR A 24 -4.88 -17.85 -0.24
C THR A 24 -5.79 -16.74 0.26
N LYS A 25 -5.20 -15.58 0.59
CA LYS A 25 -5.91 -14.43 1.11
C LYS A 25 -5.13 -13.16 0.82
N ILE A 26 -5.85 -12.13 0.38
CA ILE A 26 -5.31 -10.80 0.05
C ILE A 26 -6.18 -9.76 0.75
N LEU A 27 -5.54 -8.83 1.46
CA LEU A 27 -6.18 -7.62 1.96
C LEU A 27 -5.62 -6.44 1.17
N ALA A 28 -6.48 -5.81 0.39
CA ALA A 28 -6.11 -4.76 -0.57
C ALA A 28 -6.55 -3.39 -0.03
N PHE A 29 -5.62 -2.45 0.09
CA PHE A 29 -5.89 -1.11 0.62
C PHE A 29 -5.83 -0.09 -0.51
N GLU A 30 -6.93 0.63 -0.73
CA GLU A 30 -6.99 1.70 -1.72
C GLU A 30 -7.77 2.90 -1.16
N PRO A 31 -7.12 4.03 -0.86
CA PRO A 31 -7.79 5.20 -0.30
C PRO A 31 -8.73 5.90 -1.29
N ILE A 32 -8.42 5.91 -2.59
CA ILE A 32 -9.12 6.73 -3.57
C ILE A 32 -10.39 6.02 -3.99
N PHE A 33 -11.55 6.62 -3.70
CA PHE A 33 -12.84 5.98 -3.94
C PHE A 33 -13.05 5.55 -5.41
N SER A 34 -12.63 6.37 -6.37
CA SER A 34 -12.80 6.05 -7.80
C SER A 34 -11.99 4.84 -8.27
N THR A 35 -10.75 4.67 -7.80
CA THR A 35 -9.94 3.48 -8.11
C THR A 35 -10.39 2.28 -7.28
N PHE A 36 -10.80 2.49 -6.03
CA PHE A 36 -11.42 1.48 -5.19
C PHE A 36 -12.67 0.87 -5.83
N GLU A 37 -13.57 1.67 -6.42
CA GLU A 37 -14.74 1.16 -7.14
C GLU A 37 -14.35 0.28 -8.34
N ILE A 38 -13.24 0.60 -9.01
CA ILE A 38 -12.73 -0.22 -10.12
C ILE A 38 -12.11 -1.51 -9.57
N LEU A 39 -11.36 -1.45 -8.47
CA LEU A 39 -10.85 -2.62 -7.75
C LEU A 39 -11.97 -3.59 -7.38
N GLU A 40 -13.06 -3.11 -6.78
CA GLU A 40 -14.21 -3.96 -6.44
C GLU A 40 -14.84 -4.62 -7.68
N LYS A 41 -15.02 -3.86 -8.77
CA LYS A 41 -15.51 -4.40 -10.04
C LYS A 41 -14.57 -5.47 -10.60
N ASN A 42 -13.27 -5.23 -10.58
CA ASN A 42 -12.26 -6.17 -11.07
C ASN A 42 -12.22 -7.46 -10.24
N ILE A 43 -12.33 -7.36 -8.90
CA ILE A 43 -12.47 -8.52 -8.03
C ILE A 43 -13.74 -9.32 -8.39
N ALA A 44 -14.86 -8.63 -8.60
CA ALA A 44 -16.14 -9.27 -8.88
C ALA A 44 -16.18 -9.96 -10.25
N LEU A 45 -15.66 -9.31 -11.29
CA LEU A 45 -15.57 -9.85 -12.65
C LEU A 45 -14.71 -11.12 -12.74
N ASN A 46 -13.76 -11.29 -11.82
CA ASN A 46 -12.87 -12.45 -11.75
C ASN A 46 -13.31 -13.47 -10.68
N HIS A 47 -14.44 -13.27 -10.01
CA HIS A 47 -14.96 -14.15 -8.95
C HIS A 47 -14.00 -14.35 -7.76
N LEU A 48 -13.27 -13.30 -7.39
CA LEU A 48 -12.19 -13.36 -6.39
C LEU A 48 -12.61 -12.94 -4.97
N GLN A 49 -13.90 -12.75 -4.69
CA GLN A 49 -14.39 -12.22 -3.40
C GLN A 49 -14.01 -13.10 -2.18
N ASN A 50 -13.78 -14.39 -2.39
CA ASN A 50 -13.34 -15.31 -1.33
C ASN A 50 -11.83 -15.20 -1.02
N ILE A 51 -11.05 -14.57 -1.90
CA ILE A 51 -9.60 -14.46 -1.81
C ILE A 51 -9.19 -13.02 -1.49
N VAL A 52 -9.77 -12.03 -2.19
CA VAL A 52 -9.41 -10.62 -2.08
C VAL A 52 -10.49 -9.86 -1.32
N THR A 53 -10.10 -9.26 -0.19
CA THR A 53 -10.93 -8.29 0.55
C THR A 53 -10.39 -6.89 0.31
N PRO A 54 -11.13 -6.00 -0.39
CA PRO A 54 -10.71 -4.62 -0.59
C PRO A 54 -11.16 -3.74 0.59
N LEU A 55 -10.35 -2.77 0.99
CA LEU A 55 -10.64 -1.77 2.01
C LEU A 55 -10.40 -0.36 1.46
N ASN A 56 -11.44 0.49 1.53
CA ASN A 56 -11.35 1.87 1.07
C ASN A 56 -10.71 2.79 2.13
N VAL A 57 -9.44 2.53 2.43
CA VAL A 57 -8.63 3.29 3.37
C VAL A 57 -7.18 3.31 2.89
N GLY A 58 -6.47 4.39 3.18
CA GLY A 58 -5.01 4.44 3.05
C GLY A 58 -4.34 4.08 4.38
N LEU A 59 -3.09 3.66 4.31
CA LEU A 59 -2.30 3.32 5.49
C LEU A 59 -1.26 4.43 5.79
N SER A 60 -1.12 4.79 7.07
CA SER A 60 -0.26 5.86 7.57
C SER A 60 0.13 5.63 9.03
N ASN A 61 0.85 6.54 9.67
CA ASN A 61 1.22 6.43 11.10
C ASN A 61 0.11 6.94 12.04
N LYS A 62 -0.96 7.54 11.51
CA LYS A 62 -2.07 8.12 12.26
C LYS A 62 -3.41 7.81 11.62
N SER A 63 -4.44 7.73 12.45
CA SER A 63 -5.83 7.61 11.99
C SER A 63 -6.45 8.99 11.82
N ILE A 64 -6.62 9.45 10.57
CA ILE A 64 -7.12 10.78 10.22
C ILE A 64 -7.94 10.75 8.92
N ASN A 65 -8.80 11.75 8.71
CA ASN A 65 -9.32 12.07 7.37
C ASN A 65 -8.23 12.85 6.59
N ALA A 66 -8.13 12.60 5.29
CA ALA A 66 -7.12 13.22 4.43
C ALA A 66 -7.67 13.61 3.04
N LYS A 67 -6.98 14.52 2.35
CA LYS A 67 -7.22 14.86 0.93
C LYS A 67 -5.97 14.61 0.11
N ILE A 68 -6.19 14.34 -1.17
CA ILE A 68 -5.13 14.32 -2.18
C ILE A 68 -4.81 15.73 -2.60
N PHE A 69 -3.51 16.01 -2.73
CA PHE A 69 -3.00 17.20 -3.38
C PHE A 69 -2.11 16.77 -4.55
N HIS A 70 -2.32 17.37 -5.72
CA HIS A 70 -1.34 17.30 -6.80
C HIS A 70 -0.25 18.33 -6.52
N ASN A 71 1.00 17.91 -6.55
CA ASN A 71 2.14 18.79 -6.32
C ASN A 71 2.32 19.71 -7.55
N SER A 72 1.54 20.78 -7.65
CA SER A 72 1.68 21.79 -8.71
C SER A 72 2.84 22.74 -8.39
N HIS A 73 4.07 22.22 -8.41
CA HIS A 73 5.28 23.03 -8.55
C HIS A 73 5.67 23.22 -10.03
N TYR A 74 4.68 23.20 -10.92
CA TYR A 74 4.79 23.73 -12.28
C TYR A 74 3.54 24.57 -12.58
N ASN A 75 3.71 25.89 -12.49
CA ASN A 75 2.91 27.00 -13.02
C ASN A 75 1.37 26.90 -13.02
N ASP A 76 0.79 27.94 -12.44
CA ASP A 76 -0.59 28.37 -12.63
C ASP A 76 -1.09 28.20 -14.08
N ASN A 77 -2.32 27.68 -14.20
CA ASN A 77 -3.18 27.64 -15.40
C ASN A 77 -3.02 26.46 -16.40
N ILE A 78 -2.98 25.22 -15.92
CA ILE A 78 -3.28 24.06 -16.79
C ILE A 78 -4.47 23.28 -16.24
N ALA A 79 -5.44 23.09 -17.13
CA ALA A 79 -6.74 22.52 -16.87
C ALA A 79 -6.68 21.17 -16.15
N PHE A 80 -7.67 20.98 -15.26
CA PHE A 80 -8.05 19.72 -14.64
C PHE A 80 -7.99 18.55 -15.63
N HIS A 81 -6.98 17.69 -15.48
CA HIS A 81 -7.02 16.35 -16.03
C HIS A 81 -7.01 15.37 -14.85
N ALA A 82 -8.20 14.87 -14.53
CA ALA A 82 -8.47 13.84 -13.53
C ALA A 82 -7.92 12.44 -13.93
N ASP A 83 -7.06 12.38 -14.94
CA ASP A 83 -6.72 11.16 -15.68
C ASP A 83 -5.33 10.60 -15.32
N ASN A 84 -4.57 11.24 -14.41
CA ASN A 84 -3.28 10.72 -13.97
C ASN A 84 -3.12 10.77 -12.45
N ILE A 85 -3.50 9.65 -11.81
CA ILE A 85 -3.49 9.46 -10.35
C ILE A 85 -2.11 8.94 -9.86
N GLY A 86 -1.22 8.47 -10.74
CA GLY A 86 0.08 7.87 -10.40
C GLY A 86 1.17 8.87 -9.99
N GLY A 87 0.83 9.94 -9.28
CA GLY A 87 1.78 10.99 -8.86
C GLY A 87 1.23 11.94 -7.79
N THR A 88 0.26 11.48 -7.01
CA THR A 88 -0.44 12.29 -5.99
C THR A 88 0.21 12.16 -4.62
N ALA A 89 0.29 13.27 -3.87
CA ALA A 89 0.72 13.27 -2.48
C ALA A 89 -0.47 13.49 -1.53
N LEU A 90 -0.35 13.01 -0.29
CA LEU A 90 -1.41 13.08 0.73
C LEU A 90 -1.14 14.22 1.73
N THR A 91 -2.17 14.98 2.11
CA THR A 91 -2.09 15.89 3.27
C THR A 91 -3.38 15.84 4.13
N GLN A 92 -3.25 16.21 5.41
CA GLN A 92 -4.31 16.12 6.41
C GLN A 92 -5.41 17.17 6.20
N ASP A 93 -6.68 16.73 6.24
CA ASP A 93 -7.85 17.63 6.23
C ASP A 93 -9.01 16.95 6.96
N GLU A 94 -9.60 17.63 7.95
CA GLU A 94 -10.76 17.14 8.72
C GLU A 94 -11.97 16.84 7.82
N LYS A 95 -12.10 17.54 6.69
CA LYS A 95 -13.10 17.32 5.63
C LYS A 95 -12.59 16.40 4.50
N GLY A 96 -11.60 15.56 4.81
CA GLY A 96 -10.93 14.66 3.90
C GLY A 96 -11.87 13.81 3.04
N ALA A 97 -11.48 13.55 1.79
CA ALA A 97 -12.24 12.71 0.86
C ALA A 97 -12.07 11.21 1.14
N PHE A 98 -11.05 10.82 1.93
CA PHE A 98 -10.79 9.44 2.31
C PHE A 98 -10.12 9.35 3.68
N LYS A 99 -10.08 8.13 4.21
CA LYS A 99 -9.60 7.81 5.57
C LYS A 99 -8.21 7.19 5.52
N LEU A 100 -7.32 7.67 6.39
CA LEU A 100 -6.03 7.04 6.69
C LEU A 100 -6.11 6.36 8.06
N ILE A 101 -5.47 5.20 8.19
CA ILE A 101 -5.34 4.46 9.45
C ILE A 101 -3.96 3.82 9.59
N ALA A 102 -3.57 3.48 10.81
CA ALA A 102 -2.37 2.67 11.03
C ALA A 102 -2.65 1.20 10.77
N LEU A 103 -1.72 0.48 10.12
CA LEU A 103 -1.85 -0.97 9.94
C LEU A 103 -1.91 -1.68 11.30
N ASP A 104 -1.13 -1.20 12.27
CA ASP A 104 -1.12 -1.72 13.64
C ASP A 104 -2.45 -1.51 14.39
N SER A 105 -3.36 -0.68 13.87
CA SER A 105 -4.73 -0.57 14.38
C SER A 105 -5.68 -1.65 13.86
N ILE A 106 -5.24 -2.44 12.88
CA ILE A 106 -6.03 -3.50 12.24
C ILE A 106 -5.62 -4.86 12.82
N ASN A 107 -6.58 -5.58 13.40
CA ASN A 107 -6.36 -6.97 13.74
C ASN A 107 -6.55 -7.86 12.51
N LEU A 108 -5.45 -8.30 11.89
CA LEU A 108 -5.49 -9.14 10.68
C LEU A 108 -6.29 -10.44 10.87
N LYS A 109 -6.44 -10.93 12.11
CA LYS A 109 -7.27 -12.12 12.40
C LYS A 109 -8.75 -11.89 12.09
N ASP A 110 -9.25 -10.67 12.20
CA ASP A 110 -10.65 -10.34 11.87
C ASP A 110 -10.92 -10.50 10.37
N TYR A 111 -9.86 -10.45 9.55
CA TYR A 111 -9.88 -10.74 8.13
C TYR A 111 -9.52 -12.19 7.83
N GLY A 112 -9.29 -13.03 8.85
CA GLY A 112 -8.92 -14.43 8.71
C GLY A 112 -7.44 -14.67 8.35
N PHE A 113 -6.54 -13.75 8.65
CA PHE A 113 -5.11 -13.96 8.50
C PHE A 113 -4.54 -14.71 9.71
N GLU A 114 -3.98 -15.89 9.47
CA GLU A 114 -3.22 -16.67 10.47
C GLU A 114 -1.71 -16.43 10.37
N ARG A 115 -1.26 -15.96 9.22
CA ARG A 115 0.12 -15.59 8.88
C ARG A 115 0.09 -14.40 7.93
N LEU A 116 1.25 -13.79 7.70
CA LEU A 116 1.44 -12.77 6.67
C LEU A 116 2.77 -13.06 5.98
N ASP A 117 2.71 -13.38 4.69
CA ASP A 117 3.85 -13.88 3.91
C ASP A 117 4.50 -12.79 3.08
N PHE A 118 3.68 -11.90 2.52
CA PHE A 118 4.12 -10.90 1.56
C PHE A 118 3.37 -9.59 1.74
N VAL A 119 4.08 -8.47 1.60
CA VAL A 119 3.49 -7.13 1.60
C VAL A 119 4.00 -6.39 0.38
N LYS A 120 3.08 -5.96 -0.49
CA LYS A 120 3.36 -4.98 -1.54
C LYS A 120 3.05 -3.59 -1.00
N ILE A 121 3.96 -2.64 -1.24
CA ILE A 121 3.84 -1.24 -0.86
C ILE A 121 4.14 -0.38 -2.08
N ASP A 122 3.15 0.33 -2.57
CA ASP A 122 3.38 1.45 -3.47
C ASP A 122 2.25 2.45 -3.20
N VAL A 123 2.62 3.55 -2.55
CA VAL A 123 1.72 4.53 -1.91
C VAL A 123 2.13 5.96 -2.25
N GLU A 124 2.94 6.14 -3.30
CA GLU A 124 3.36 7.41 -3.88
C GLU A 124 3.83 8.47 -2.87
N ASN A 125 5.07 8.32 -2.37
CA ASN A 125 5.74 9.22 -1.42
C ASN A 125 5.22 9.19 0.03
N HIS A 126 4.35 8.24 0.38
CA HIS A 126 3.81 8.07 1.74
C HIS A 126 4.34 6.82 2.46
N GLU A 127 5.47 6.27 1.98
CA GLU A 127 6.00 5.00 2.45
C GLU A 127 6.48 5.06 3.90
N ILE A 128 7.08 6.20 4.29
CA ILE A 128 7.66 6.39 5.63
C ILE A 128 6.56 6.31 6.68
N GLU A 129 5.51 7.11 6.53
CA GLU A 129 4.37 7.16 7.44
C GLU A 129 3.64 5.81 7.47
N MET A 130 3.48 5.17 6.30
CA MET A 130 2.86 3.84 6.23
C MET A 130 3.66 2.81 7.05
N LEU A 131 4.98 2.76 6.86
CA LEU A 131 5.87 1.85 7.59
C LEU A 131 5.88 2.15 9.10
N GLU A 132 5.88 3.43 9.49
CA GLU A 132 5.78 3.85 10.89
C GLU A 132 4.46 3.39 11.55
N GLY A 133 3.37 3.28 10.78
CA GLY A 133 2.09 2.74 11.25
C GLY A 133 1.98 1.21 11.21
N ALA A 134 3.03 0.51 10.78
CA ALA A 134 3.04 -0.93 10.56
C ALA A 134 4.15 -1.67 11.35
N LEU A 135 4.87 -0.96 12.24
CA LEU A 135 6.07 -1.49 12.89
C LEU A 135 5.80 -2.77 13.67
N GLU A 136 4.70 -2.84 14.43
CA GLU A 136 4.40 -4.00 15.27
C GLU A 136 3.94 -5.19 14.42
N THR A 137 3.15 -4.92 13.37
CA THR A 137 2.75 -5.94 12.39
C THR A 137 3.95 -6.52 11.67
N LEU A 138 4.87 -5.70 11.18
CA LEU A 138 6.07 -6.14 10.47
C LEU A 138 7.05 -6.88 11.39
N LYS A 139 7.24 -6.43 12.65
CA LYS A 139 8.04 -7.16 13.64
C LYS A 139 7.45 -8.54 13.95
N LYS A 140 6.14 -8.62 14.09
CA LYS A 140 5.42 -9.84 14.48
C LYS A 140 5.45 -10.90 13.39
N TYR A 141 5.05 -10.53 12.17
CA TYR A 141 4.86 -11.51 11.10
C TYR A 141 6.09 -11.68 10.20
N ARG A 142 6.98 -10.69 10.16
CA ARG A 142 8.20 -10.69 9.35
C ARG A 142 7.96 -11.14 7.89
N PRO A 143 7.00 -10.55 7.15
CA PRO A 143 6.77 -10.92 5.75
C PRO A 143 7.92 -10.49 4.85
N ILE A 144 8.01 -11.06 3.65
CA ILE A 144 8.78 -10.45 2.55
C ILE A 144 8.07 -9.15 2.14
N ILE A 145 8.84 -8.09 1.88
CA ILE A 145 8.30 -6.78 1.50
C ILE A 145 8.79 -6.43 0.11
N PHE A 146 7.88 -6.12 -0.80
CA PHE A 146 8.16 -5.47 -2.07
C PHE A 146 7.66 -4.04 -2.00
N ILE A 147 8.55 -3.07 -2.19
CA ILE A 147 8.26 -1.66 -2.00
C ILE A 147 8.80 -0.82 -3.15
N GLU A 148 7.96 0.04 -3.71
CA GLU A 148 8.39 1.15 -4.55
C GLU A 148 8.75 2.34 -3.67
N THR A 149 9.94 2.91 -3.83
CA THR A 149 10.34 4.13 -3.12
C THR A 149 11.28 4.98 -3.96
N PHE A 150 11.05 6.29 -3.93
CA PHE A 150 11.83 7.29 -4.66
C PHE A 150 12.99 7.84 -3.82
N GLU A 151 13.92 8.54 -4.48
CA GLU A 151 15.20 8.97 -3.90
C GLU A 151 15.05 9.80 -2.61
N ASN A 152 14.00 10.63 -2.53
CA ASN A 152 13.65 11.45 -1.36
C ASN A 152 13.30 10.63 -0.11
N ASN A 153 12.67 9.46 -0.27
CA ASN A 153 12.23 8.63 0.86
C ASN A 153 13.13 7.41 1.11
N LYS A 154 13.90 7.00 0.09
CA LYS A 154 14.68 5.76 0.06
C LYS A 154 15.54 5.54 1.30
N ASN A 155 16.38 6.49 1.68
CA ASN A 155 17.29 6.32 2.83
C ASN A 155 16.52 6.09 4.14
N ARG A 156 15.36 6.74 4.30
CA ARG A 156 14.53 6.59 5.50
C ARG A 156 13.79 5.27 5.51
N VAL A 157 13.21 4.86 4.38
CA VAL A 157 12.58 3.54 4.18
C VAL A 157 13.58 2.42 4.51
N PHE A 158 14.78 2.50 3.96
CA PHE A 158 15.83 1.50 4.18
C PHE A 158 16.21 1.44 5.66
N SER A 159 16.43 2.60 6.28
CA SER A 159 16.75 2.69 7.71
C SER A 159 15.67 2.04 8.59
N ILE A 160 14.38 2.29 8.30
CA ILE A 160 13.27 1.68 9.06
C ILE A 160 13.31 0.16 8.92
N LEU A 161 13.37 -0.36 7.69
CA LEU A 161 13.33 -1.80 7.45
C LEU A 161 14.59 -2.52 7.96
N GLU A 162 15.77 -1.94 7.81
CA GLU A 162 17.03 -2.49 8.34
C GLU A 162 17.01 -2.56 9.87
N ASN A 163 16.45 -1.54 10.55
CA ASN A 163 16.25 -1.55 12.00
C ASN A 163 15.25 -2.63 12.46
N LEU A 164 14.29 -3.01 11.60
CA LEU A 164 13.38 -4.14 11.84
C LEU A 164 14.05 -5.50 11.52
N GLY A 165 15.32 -5.49 11.10
CA GLY A 165 16.10 -6.69 10.81
C GLY A 165 15.81 -7.25 9.43
N TYR A 166 15.54 -6.39 8.43
CA TYR A 166 15.46 -6.77 7.03
C TYR A 166 16.78 -6.58 6.29
N LEU A 167 16.95 -7.33 5.20
CA LEU A 167 17.99 -7.16 4.19
C LEU A 167 17.32 -6.82 2.86
N HIS A 168 17.88 -5.88 2.11
CA HIS A 168 17.41 -5.58 0.76
C HIS A 168 18.30 -6.26 -0.29
N LYS A 169 17.70 -6.68 -1.41
CA LYS A 169 18.44 -7.05 -2.63
C LYS A 169 18.55 -5.83 -3.55
N LYS A 170 19.51 -5.85 -4.50
CA LYS A 170 19.63 -4.82 -5.54
C LYS A 170 18.27 -4.60 -6.24
N PRO A 171 17.96 -3.37 -6.70
CA PRO A 171 16.65 -3.04 -7.25
C PRO A 171 16.25 -3.94 -8.42
N PHE A 172 14.96 -4.31 -8.45
CA PHE A 172 14.35 -5.06 -9.54
C PHE A 172 13.84 -4.09 -10.60
N ARG A 173 14.75 -3.46 -11.37
CA ARG A 173 14.46 -2.31 -12.25
C ARG A 173 13.86 -1.10 -11.48
N ASP A 174 14.21 0.10 -11.94
CA ASP A 174 13.59 1.35 -11.47
C ASP A 174 13.65 1.56 -9.94
N ASN A 175 12.54 1.99 -9.33
CA ASN A 175 12.41 2.35 -7.91
C ASN A 175 11.89 1.20 -7.03
N ASN A 176 11.95 -0.04 -7.51
CA ASN A 176 11.38 -1.22 -6.85
C ASN A 176 12.43 -2.03 -6.09
N TYR A 177 12.16 -2.29 -4.81
CA TYR A 177 13.06 -2.98 -3.89
C TYR A 177 12.37 -4.15 -3.21
N LEU A 178 13.13 -5.23 -3.01
CA LEU A 178 12.69 -6.40 -2.26
C LEU A 178 13.48 -6.51 -0.96
N PHE A 179 12.76 -6.57 0.15
CA PHE A 179 13.30 -6.77 1.49
C PHE A 179 12.89 -8.14 2.04
N THR A 180 13.85 -8.89 2.57
CA THR A 180 13.64 -10.18 3.21
C THR A 180 14.10 -10.13 4.67
N PRO A 181 13.40 -10.76 5.62
CA PRO A 181 13.85 -10.83 7.00
C PRO A 181 15.23 -11.51 7.11
N LYS A 182 16.09 -11.03 8.01
CA LYS A 182 17.28 -11.79 8.45
C LYS A 182 16.83 -13.09 9.13
N GLU A 183 17.54 -14.17 8.82
CA GLU A 183 17.45 -15.46 9.53
C GLU A 183 17.80 -15.33 11.01
#